data_AF-A0A919X3A3-F1
#
_entry.id   AF-A0A919X3A3-F1
#
_cell.length_a   1.000
_cell.length_b   1.000
_cell.length_c   1.000
_cell.angle_alpha   90.00
_cell.angle_beta   90.00
_cell.angle_gamma   90.00
#
_symmetry.space_group_name_H-M   'P 1'
#
loop_
_entity.id
_entity.type
_entity.pdbx_description
1 polymer ?
#
loop_
_entity_poly.entity_id
_entity_poly.type
_entity_poly.pdbx_seq_one_letter_code
_entity_poly.pdbx_strand_id
1 'polypeptide(L)' 'MQYLKGRSSRLLQDEFPELKRYWGQHLWERGYFCSTVGTVTEEIIRNYIANQFNENKEDIFKIEK' A
#
# COMPACT_ATOMS: atom_id res chain seq x y z
N MET A 1 -2.83 -12.28 -2.71
CA MET A 1 -2.90 -10.93 -2.09
C MET A 1 -4.00 -10.04 -2.64
N GLN A 2 -4.30 -10.07 -3.95
CA GLN A 2 -5.37 -9.25 -4.53
C GLN A 2 -6.72 -9.39 -3.80
N TYR A 3 -7.13 -10.62 -3.47
CA TYR A 3 -8.36 -10.87 -2.72
C TYR A 3 -8.34 -10.21 -1.33
N LEU A 4 -7.28 -10.42 -0.55
CA LEU A 4 -7.15 -9.86 0.80
C LEU A 4 -7.17 -8.32 0.77
N LYS A 5 -6.32 -7.73 -0.07
CA LYS A 5 -6.21 -6.27 -0.21
C LYS A 5 -7.48 -5.66 -0.77
N GLY A 6 -8.11 -6.30 -1.75
CA GLY A 6 -9.35 -5.80 -2.37
C GLY A 6 -10.55 -5.88 -1.42
N ARG A 7 -10.73 -7.02 -0.74
CA ARG A 7 -11.83 -7.21 0.23
C ARG A 7 -11.67 -6.29 1.43
N SER A 8 -10.47 -6.19 2.01
CA SER A 8 -10.24 -5.29 3.14
C SER A 8 -10.41 -3.82 2.75
N SER A 9 -9.92 -3.41 1.56
CA SER A 9 -10.13 -2.06 1.05
C SER A 9 -11.60 -1.69 0.93
N ARG A 10 -12.42 -2.60 0.37
CA ARG A 10 -13.86 -2.37 0.26
C ARG A 10 -14.54 -2.27 1.61
N LEU A 11 -14.29 -3.24 2.50
CA LEU A 11 -14.93 -3.27 3.82
C LEU A 11 -14.61 -2.02 4.63
N LEU A 12 -13.33 -1.61 4.66
CA LEU A 12 -12.90 -0.41 5.38
C LEU A 12 -13.50 0.86 4.79
N GLN A 13 -13.59 0.98 3.47
CA GLN A 13 -14.20 2.17 2.87
C GLN A 13 -15.73 2.21 3.05
N ASP A 14 -16.39 1.05 3.12
CA ASP A 14 -17.82 0.98 3.42
C ASP A 14 -18.11 1.32 4.89
N GLU A 15 -17.23 0.95 5.82
CA GLU A 15 -17.33 1.29 7.25
C GLU A 15 -16.92 2.74 7.56
N PHE A 16 -15.92 3.27 6.85
CA PHE A 16 -15.37 4.62 7.01
C PHE A 16 -15.47 5.41 5.69
N PRO A 17 -16.64 6.01 5.38
CA PRO A 17 -16.86 6.72 4.12
C PRO A 17 -15.88 7.88 3.88
N GLU A 18 -15.32 8.46 4.95
CA GLU A 18 -14.29 9.50 4.87
C GLU A 18 -13.01 9.03 4.18
N LEU A 19 -12.74 7.71 4.13
CA LEU A 19 -11.57 7.17 3.45
C LEU A 19 -11.70 7.24 1.92
N LYS A 20 -12.93 7.29 1.38
CA LYS A 20 -13.19 7.34 -0.08
C LYS A 20 -12.64 8.60 -0.74
N ARG A 21 -12.37 9.67 0.03
CA ARG A 21 -11.80 10.93 -0.48
C ARG A 21 -10.32 10.84 -0.84
N TYR A 22 -9.63 9.79 -0.41
CA TYR A 22 -8.20 9.67 -0.60
C TYR A 22 -7.85 8.78 -1.78
N TRP A 23 -6.84 9.21 -2.54
CA TRP A 23 -6.09 8.42 -3.52
C TRP A 23 -6.96 7.62 -4.51
N GLY A 24 -8.10 8.18 -4.95
CA GLY A 24 -8.99 7.52 -5.90
C GLY A 24 -9.55 6.18 -5.40
N GLN A 25 -9.79 6.04 -4.10
CA GLN A 25 -10.21 4.78 -3.44
C GLN A 25 -9.15 3.67 -3.47
N HIS A 26 -7.89 4.00 -3.76
CA HIS A 26 -6.75 3.08 -3.63
C HIS A 26 -6.19 3.11 -2.21
N LEU A 27 -6.61 2.15 -1.38
CA LEU A 27 -6.15 2.05 0.01
C LEU A 27 -4.77 1.38 0.14
N TRP A 28 -4.43 0.46 -0.75
CA TRP A 28 -3.18 -0.31 -0.69
C TRP A 28 -2.35 -0.09 -1.95
N GLU A 29 -1.02 -0.11 -1.82
CA GLU A 29 -0.11 -0.08 -2.97
C GLU A 29 -0.33 -1.32 -3.89
N ARG A 30 0.12 -1.28 -5.15
CA ARG A 30 0.03 -2.45 -6.05
C ARG A 30 0.88 -3.63 -5.57
N GLY A 31 2.08 -3.37 -5.06
CA GLY A 31 3.03 -4.38 -4.58
C GLY A 31 2.64 -5.06 -3.28
N TYR A 32 3.23 -6.21 -3.00
CA TYR A 32 3.20 -6.82 -1.68
C TYR A 32 4.53 -7.53 -1.43
N PHE A 33 5.00 -7.50 -0.20
CA PHE A 33 6.15 -8.28 0.24
C PHE A 33 5.67 -9.52 1.00
N CYS A 34 6.27 -10.66 0.72
CA CYS A 34 6.04 -11.92 1.43
C CYS A 34 7.37 -12.65 1.54
N SER A 35 7.68 -13.13 2.73
CA SER A 35 8.88 -13.95 2.97
C SER A 35 8.59 -14.96 4.08
N THR A 36 9.26 -16.11 4.03
CA THR A 36 9.07 -17.19 4.99
C THR A 36 9.68 -16.83 6.34
N VAL A 37 9.04 -17.26 7.43
CA VAL A 37 9.38 -16.89 8.81
C VAL A 37 10.76 -17.42 9.28
N GLY A 38 11.50 -18.14 8.43
CA GLY A 38 12.85 -18.63 8.73
C GLY A 38 14.00 -17.70 8.34
N THR A 39 13.78 -16.70 7.48
CA THR A 39 14.86 -15.90 6.85
C THR A 39 14.67 -14.38 7.01
N VAL A 40 13.61 -13.94 7.69
CA VAL A 40 13.31 -12.51 7.85
C VAL A 40 13.78 -12.04 9.23
N THR A 41 14.86 -11.27 9.24
CA THR A 41 15.27 -10.48 10.41
C THR A 41 14.49 -9.16 10.44
N GLU A 42 14.34 -8.56 11.63
CA GLU A 42 13.71 -7.25 11.80
C GLU A 42 14.33 -6.17 10.91
N GLU A 43 15.65 -6.25 10.69
CA GLU A 43 16.42 -5.35 9.83
C GLU A 43 15.92 -5.36 8.37
N ILE A 44 15.56 -6.53 7.84
CA ILE A 44 15.04 -6.67 6.47
C ILE A 44 13.68 -5.97 6.32
N ILE A 45 12.80 -6.12 7.31
CA ILE A 45 11.47 -5.46 7.31
C ILE A 45 11.65 -3.95 7.39
N ARG A 46 12.54 -3.47 8.27
CA ARG A 46 12.82 -2.05 8.46
C ARG A 46 13.39 -1.43 7.19
N ASN A 47 14.33 -2.09 6.52
CA ASN A 47 14.90 -1.64 5.26
C ASN A 47 13.87 -1.62 4.14
N TYR A 48 12.97 -2.61 4.06
CA TYR A 48 11.87 -2.61 3.08
C TYR A 48 10.95 -1.40 3.25
N ILE A 49 10.51 -1.11 4.49
CA ILE A 49 9.64 0.04 4.77
C ILE A 49 10.35 1.37 4.45
N ALA A 50 11.64 1.49 4.82
CA ALA A 50 12.41 2.71 4.58
C ALA A 50 12.58 3.01 3.08
N ASN A 51 12.74 1.98 2.25
CA ASN A 51 13.00 2.14 0.82
C ASN A 51 11.74 2.23 -0.03
N GLN A 52 10.58 1.81 0.48
CA GLN A 52 9.29 1.89 -0.22
C GLN A 52 8.91 3.32 -0.67
N PHE A 53 9.35 4.35 0.06
CA PHE A 53 9.04 5.75 -0.29
C PHE A 53 10.07 6.40 -1.21
N ASN A 54 11.21 5.75 -1.46
CA ASN A 54 12.34 6.36 -2.18
C ASN A 54 12.31 6.07 -3.70
N GLU A 55 11.58 5.06 -4.17
CA GLU A 55 11.59 4.64 -5.58
C GLU A 55 10.51 5.29 -6.46
N ASN A 56 9.57 6.07 -5.91
CA ASN A 56 8.45 6.65 -6.69
C ASN A 56 8.42 8.19 -6.66
N LYS A 57 9.52 8.85 -7.04
CA LYS A 57 9.50 10.31 -7.31
C LYS A 57 9.09 10.68 -8.74
N GLU A 58 9.01 9.71 -9.66
CA GLU A 58 8.66 10.01 -11.06
C GLU A 58 7.16 9.86 -11.39
N ASP A 59 6.38 9.18 -10.56
CA ASP A 59 4.91 9.05 -10.74
C ASP A 59 4.11 10.08 -9.93
N ILE A 60 4.60 11.33 -9.83
CA ILE A 60 3.78 12.43 -9.33
C ILE A 60 2.78 12.80 -10.45
N PHE A 61 1.66 12.07 -10.49
CA PHE A 61 0.52 12.37 -11.35
C PHE A 61 0.13 13.84 -11.19
N LYS A 62 0.37 14.64 -12.24
CA LYS A 62 -0.10 16.02 -12.32
C LYS A 62 -1.62 16.00 -12.52
N ILE A 63 -2.34 16.61 -11.59
CA ILE A 63 -3.77 16.88 -11.76
C ILE A 63 -3.88 18.20 -12.53
N GLU A 64 -4.19 18.15 -13.82
CA GLU A 64 -4.65 19.34 -14.54
C GLU A 64 -6.09 19.68 -14.10
N LYS A 65 -6.34 20.98 -13.97
CA LYS A 65 -7.56 21.58 -13.44
C LYS A 65 -8.60 21.79 -14.53
#